data_AF-A0A2H3GWP8-F1
#
_entry.id   AF-A0A2H3GWP8-F1
#
_cell.length_a   1.000
_cell.length_b   1.000
_cell.length_c   1.000
_cell.angle_alpha   90.00
_cell.angle_beta   90.00
_cell.angle_gamma   90.00
#
_symmetry.space_group_name_H-M   'P 1'
#
loop_
_entity.id
_entity.type
_entity.pdbx_description
1 polymer ?
#
loop_
_entity_poly.entity_id
_entity_poly.type
_entity_poly.pdbx_seq_one_letter_code
_entity_poly.pdbx_strand_id
1 'polypeptide(L)'
;MNHRLVKSDYTVRLTIEMGNGHRIILPEREVQAVYPKIVYDYWKALGGRCSATGFDMWHPFHILGRRVKRGGNQLEYRVQWVGYSKRETSWESGEDLTIWSPELKEDYDKSVWMQE
;
A
#
# COMPACT_ATOMS: atom_id res chain seq x y z
N MET A 1 0.08 1.88 -20.04
CA MET A 1 0.18 0.88 -18.95
C MET A 1 -1.06 -0.01 -18.99
N ASN A 2 -0.91 -1.29 -18.66
CA ASN A 2 -2.02 -2.23 -18.48
C ASN A 2 -1.84 -2.94 -17.12
N HIS A 3 -2.87 -3.62 -16.62
CA HIS A 3 -2.84 -4.37 -15.38
C HIS A 3 -3.40 -5.79 -15.53
N ARG A 4 -2.91 -6.70 -14.69
CA ARG A 4 -3.41 -8.06 -14.55
C ARG A 4 -3.74 -8.33 -13.09
N LEU A 5 -4.94 -8.83 -12.83
CA LEU A 5 -5.37 -9.23 -11.50
C LEU A 5 -4.76 -10.57 -11.10
N VAL A 6 -4.29 -10.67 -9.87
CA VAL A 6 -3.90 -11.93 -9.22
C VAL A 6 -4.94 -12.19 -8.13
N LYS A 7 -5.96 -12.97 -8.45
CA LYS A 7 -7.14 -13.13 -7.58
C LYS A 7 -6.85 -13.93 -6.31
N SER A 8 -5.85 -14.80 -6.33
CA SER A 8 -5.50 -15.65 -5.18
C SER A 8 -4.99 -14.86 -3.98
N ASP A 9 -4.42 -13.68 -4.21
CA ASP A 9 -3.81 -12.84 -3.18
C ASP A 9 -4.29 -11.38 -3.26
N TYR A 10 -5.34 -11.08 -4.04
CA TYR A 10 -5.90 -9.73 -4.22
C TYR A 10 -4.84 -8.66 -4.63
N THR A 11 -3.79 -9.09 -5.34
CA THR A 11 -2.75 -8.19 -5.86
C THR A 11 -2.91 -7.91 -7.35
N VAL A 12 -2.17 -6.92 -7.83
CA VAL A 12 -2.14 -6.52 -9.23
C VAL A 12 -0.70 -6.57 -9.74
N ARG A 13 -0.52 -7.02 -10.98
CA ARG A 13 0.71 -6.82 -11.75
C ARG A 13 0.49 -5.75 -12.81
N LEU A 14 1.43 -4.82 -12.93
CA LEU A 14 1.39 -3.73 -13.91
C LEU A 14 2.36 -4.02 -15.04
N THR A 15 1.88 -3.86 -16.28
CA THR A 15 2.70 -3.90 -17.49
C THR A 15 3.14 -2.48 -17.83
N ILE A 16 4.43 -2.21 -17.61
CA ILE A 16 5.07 -0.93 -17.93
C ILE A 16 5.72 -1.05 -19.30
N GLU A 17 5.40 -0.12 -20.19
CA GLU A 17 6.06 0.02 -21.48
C GLU A 17 7.10 1.13 -21.37
N MET A 18 8.35 0.78 -21.65
CA MET A 18 9.50 1.68 -21.63
C MET A 18 9.56 2.47 -22.95
N GLY A 19 10.28 3.60 -22.95
CA GLY A 19 10.41 4.45 -24.16
C GLY A 19 11.06 3.76 -25.37
N ASN A 20 11.74 2.64 -25.18
CA ASN A 20 12.31 1.80 -26.25
C ASN A 20 11.37 0.69 -26.73
N GLY A 21 10.10 0.68 -26.29
CA GLY A 21 9.11 -0.34 -26.63
C GLY A 21 9.21 -1.64 -25.80
N HIS A 22 10.24 -1.79 -24.96
CA HIS A 22 10.36 -2.95 -24.08
C HIS A 22 9.28 -2.92 -23.01
N ARG A 23 8.70 -4.09 -22.71
CA ARG A 23 7.66 -4.24 -21.70
C ARG A 23 8.16 -5.03 -20.51
N ILE A 24 7.95 -4.51 -19.31
CA ILE A 24 8.20 -5.21 -18.06
C ILE A 24 6.90 -5.42 -17.30
N ILE A 25 6.80 -6.52 -16.57
CA ILE A 25 5.64 -6.84 -15.73
C ILE A 25 6.13 -6.94 -14.30
N LEU A 26 5.70 -6.00 -13.46
CA LEU A 26 6.10 -5.93 -12.05
C LEU A 26 4.86 -5.95 -11.14
N PRO A 27 4.98 -6.46 -9.91
CA PRO A 27 3.97 -6.25 -8.87
C PRO A 27 3.68 -4.76 -8.67
N GLU A 28 2.41 -4.41 -8.46
CA GLU A 28 1.95 -3.05 -8.17
C GLU A 28 2.75 -2.40 -7.04
N ARG A 29 3.05 -3.17 -5.98
CA ARG A 29 3.89 -2.76 -4.85
C ARG A 29 5.27 -2.27 -5.29
N GLU A 30 5.96 -3.01 -6.14
CA GLU A 30 7.31 -2.65 -6.60
C GLU A 30 7.29 -1.39 -7.46
N VAL A 31 6.29 -1.28 -8.34
CA VAL A 31 6.11 -0.06 -9.14
C VAL A 31 5.81 1.13 -8.24
N GLN A 32 4.98 0.97 -7.21
CA GLN A 32 4.67 2.04 -6.25
C GLN A 32 5.90 2.45 -5.43
N ALA A 33 6.78 1.52 -5.09
CA ALA A 33 8.00 1.81 -4.34
C ALA A 33 8.97 2.70 -5.12
N VAL A 34 9.09 2.48 -6.43
CA VAL A 34 10.05 3.22 -7.29
C VAL A 34 9.39 4.43 -7.96
N TYR A 35 8.17 4.28 -8.46
CA TYR A 35 7.44 5.27 -9.26
C TYR A 35 5.99 5.43 -8.76
N PRO A 36 5.77 5.95 -7.54
CA PRO A 36 4.43 6.00 -6.93
C PRO A 36 3.40 6.79 -7.76
N LYS A 37 3.83 7.90 -8.39
CA LYS A 37 2.94 8.79 -9.13
C LYS A 37 2.27 8.09 -10.33
N ILE A 38 3.00 7.21 -11.03
CA ILE A 38 2.42 6.51 -12.20
C ILE A 38 1.33 5.52 -11.79
N VAL A 39 1.45 4.90 -10.61
CA VAL A 39 0.43 3.99 -10.08
C VAL A 39 -0.83 4.77 -9.72
N TYR A 40 -0.69 5.88 -8.99
CA TYR A 40 -1.82 6.69 -8.56
C TYR A 40 -2.56 7.32 -9.74
N ASP A 41 -1.83 7.92 -10.69
CA ASP A 41 -2.43 8.55 -11.87
C ASP A 41 -3.16 7.52 -12.73
N TYR A 42 -2.62 6.30 -12.86
CA TYR A 42 -3.25 5.22 -13.58
C TYR A 42 -4.57 4.77 -12.96
N TRP A 43 -4.57 4.50 -11.65
CA TRP A 43 -5.81 4.10 -11.00
C TRP A 43 -6.84 5.21 -11.00
N LYS A 44 -6.42 6.46 -10.80
CA LYS A 44 -7.30 7.62 -10.89
C LYS A 44 -7.95 7.73 -12.27
N ALA A 45 -7.19 7.50 -13.35
CA ALA A 45 -7.73 7.51 -14.71
C ALA A 45 -8.77 6.42 -14.98
N LEU A 46 -8.75 5.32 -14.21
CA LEU A 46 -9.70 4.21 -14.29
C LEU A 46 -10.84 4.30 -13.26
N GLY A 47 -11.01 5.45 -12.58
CA GLY A 47 -12.05 5.64 -11.57
C GLY A 47 -11.70 5.08 -10.19
N GLY A 48 -10.42 4.81 -9.93
CA GLY A 48 -9.89 4.29 -8.67
C GLY A 48 -9.52 2.82 -8.75
N ARG A 49 -8.62 2.38 -7.86
CA ARG A 49 -8.12 1.00 -7.83
C ARG A 49 -9.25 0.00 -7.58
N CYS A 50 -10.06 0.18 -6.54
CA CYS A 50 -11.18 -0.72 -6.24
C CYS A 50 -12.18 -0.81 -7.38
N SER A 51 -12.51 0.31 -8.03
CA SER A 51 -13.41 0.33 -9.20
C SER A 51 -12.84 -0.46 -10.37
N ALA A 52 -11.54 -0.36 -10.62
CA ALA A 52 -10.87 -1.04 -11.73
C ALA A 52 -10.62 -2.54 -11.47
N THR A 53 -10.41 -2.95 -10.21
CA THR A 53 -10.05 -4.34 -9.87
C THR A 53 -11.22 -5.17 -9.35
N GLY A 54 -12.24 -4.53 -8.77
CA GLY A 54 -13.31 -5.20 -8.02
C GLY A 54 -12.84 -5.83 -6.70
N PHE A 55 -11.61 -5.54 -6.24
CA PHE A 55 -11.12 -6.06 -4.96
C PHE A 55 -11.64 -5.23 -3.79
N ASP A 56 -12.11 -5.94 -2.77
CA ASP A 56 -12.53 -5.46 -1.45
C ASP A 56 -11.48 -5.69 -0.36
N MET A 57 -10.31 -6.26 -0.72
CA MET A 57 -9.18 -6.49 0.16
C MET A 57 -7.99 -5.59 -0.19
N TRP A 58 -7.29 -5.12 0.84
CA TRP A 58 -6.14 -4.22 0.73
C TRP A 58 -4.88 -4.80 1.37
N HIS A 59 -3.73 -4.31 0.92
CA HIS A 59 -2.42 -4.71 1.47
C HIS A 59 -1.72 -3.49 2.05
N PRO A 60 -1.23 -3.55 3.29
CA PRO A 60 -0.38 -2.51 3.86
C PRO A 60 0.86 -2.28 2.97
N PHE A 61 1.12 -1.01 2.64
CA PHE A 61 2.29 -0.58 1.90
C PHE A 61 3.36 -0.03 2.86
N HIS A 62 3.02 1.03 3.61
CA HIS A 62 3.89 1.66 4.61
C HIS A 62 3.09 2.06 5.85
N ILE A 63 3.75 2.14 6.99
CA ILE A 63 3.24 2.84 8.17
C ILE A 63 3.85 4.25 8.19
N LEU A 64 2.99 5.26 8.25
CA LEU A 64 3.38 6.68 8.16
C LEU A 64 3.40 7.39 9.52
N GLY A 65 2.89 6.75 10.58
CA GLY A 65 2.75 7.36 11.89
C GLY A 65 2.07 6.43 12.89
N ARG A 66 2.19 6.75 14.18
CA ARG A 66 1.46 6.12 15.29
C ARG A 66 0.78 7.17 16.16
N ARG A 67 -0.32 6.81 16.82
CA ARG A 67 -0.99 7.64 17.84
C ARG A 67 -1.61 6.78 18.93
N VAL A 68 -1.74 7.34 20.12
CA VAL A 68 -2.61 6.76 21.16
C VAL A 68 -4.03 7.25 20.91
N LYS A 69 -4.97 6.31 20.78
CA LYS A 69 -6.40 6.61 20.62
C LYS A 69 -6.90 7.41 21.82
N ARG A 70 -7.81 8.34 21.58
CA ARG A 70 -8.44 9.14 22.63
C ARG A 70 -9.14 8.20 23.63
N GLY A 71 -8.70 8.21 24.90
CA GLY A 71 -9.11 7.23 25.91
C GLY A 71 -7.96 6.37 26.45
N GLY A 72 -6.76 6.47 25.86
CA GLY A 72 -5.49 6.22 26.55
C GLY A 72 -4.88 4.82 26.44
N ASN A 73 -5.59 3.82 25.91
CA ASN A 73 -5.11 2.43 25.99
C ASN A 73 -4.88 1.71 24.66
N GLN A 74 -5.17 2.33 23.50
CA GLN A 74 -5.03 1.65 22.21
C GLN A 74 -4.07 2.43 21.30
N LEU A 75 -3.01 1.77 20.84
CA LEU A 75 -2.10 2.29 19.84
C LEU A 75 -2.69 2.05 18.44
N GLU A 76 -2.78 3.11 17.64
CA GLU A 76 -3.22 3.06 16.25
C GLU A 76 -2.08 3.51 15.33
N TYR A 77 -2.06 2.95 14.14
CA TYR A 77 -1.04 3.18 13.12
C TYR A 77 -1.66 3.74 11.86
N ARG A 78 -1.04 4.77 11.29
CA ARG A 78 -1.50 5.37 10.04
C ARG A 78 -0.94 4.59 8.86
N VAL A 79 -1.78 3.80 8.20
CA VAL A 79 -1.38 2.88 7.13
C VAL A 79 -1.59 3.52 5.77
N GLN A 80 -0.55 3.49 4.94
CA GLN A 80 -0.64 3.67 3.50
C GLN A 80 -0.89 2.31 2.85
N TRP A 81 -1.77 2.27 1.85
CA TRP A 81 -2.16 1.05 1.15
C TRP A 81 -1.49 0.91 -0.21
N VAL A 82 -1.32 -0.33 -0.67
CA VAL A 82 -0.84 -0.62 -2.03
C VAL A 82 -1.85 -0.07 -3.05
N GLY A 83 -1.36 0.69 -4.02
CA GLY A 83 -2.13 1.38 -5.05
C GLY A 83 -2.73 2.73 -4.64
N TYR A 84 -2.51 3.16 -3.39
CA TYR A 84 -3.06 4.40 -2.84
C TYR A 84 -1.99 5.38 -2.37
N SER A 85 -2.28 6.67 -2.51
CA SER A 85 -1.34 7.72 -2.14
C SER A 85 -1.22 7.89 -0.63
N LYS A 86 -0.19 8.60 -0.16
CA LYS A 86 -0.03 8.97 1.26
C LYS A 86 -1.17 9.86 1.82
N ARG A 87 -2.06 10.34 0.94
CA ARG A 87 -3.27 11.11 1.33
C ARG A 87 -4.47 10.19 1.57
N GLU A 88 -4.42 8.97 1.06
CA GLU A 88 -5.47 7.94 1.15
C GLU A 88 -5.03 6.87 2.13
N THR A 89 -5.05 7.24 3.41
CA THR A 89 -4.57 6.43 4.53
C THR A 89 -5.69 6.22 5.53
N SER A 90 -5.66 5.12 6.27
CA SER A 90 -6.54 4.89 7.42
C SER A 90 -5.73 4.63 8.69
N TRP A 91 -6.41 4.70 9.83
CA TRP A 91 -5.82 4.37 11.14
C TRP A 91 -6.27 2.97 11.52
N GLU A 92 -5.30 2.08 11.71
CA GLU A 92 -5.52 0.66 11.99
C GLU A 92 -4.98 0.31 13.37
N SER A 93 -5.57 -0.69 14.00
CA SER A 93 -5.09 -1.14 15.31
C SER A 93 -3.75 -1.87 15.20
N GLY A 94 -2.98 -1.87 16.29
CA GLY A 94 -1.76 -2.70 16.34
C GLY A 94 -2.03 -4.20 16.21
N GLU A 95 -3.22 -4.66 16.62
CA GLU A 95 -3.66 -6.05 16.52
C GLU A 95 -3.86 -6.45 15.06
N ASP A 96 -4.59 -5.63 14.31
CA ASP A 96 -4.84 -5.83 12.88
C ASP A 96 -3.54 -5.90 12.08
N LEU A 97 -2.61 -4.97 12.33
CA LEU A 97 -1.32 -4.96 11.64
C LEU A 97 -0.43 -6.15 12.00
N THR A 98 -0.54 -6.69 13.22
CA THR A 98 0.15 -7.92 13.59
C THR A 98 -0.34 -9.11 12.77
N ILE A 99 -1.61 -9.10 12.35
CA ILE A 99 -2.19 -10.14 11.51
C ILE A 99 -1.86 -9.92 10.03
N TRP A 100 -2.01 -8.68 9.53
CA TRP A 100 -1.89 -8.41 8.10
C TRP A 100 -0.44 -8.28 7.61
N SER A 101 0.44 -7.71 8.44
CA SER A 101 1.83 -7.45 8.05
C SER A 101 2.71 -7.27 9.31
N PRO A 102 2.99 -8.37 10.04
CA PRO A 102 3.78 -8.31 11.27
C PRO A 102 5.17 -7.70 11.03
N GLU A 103 5.83 -8.07 9.93
CA GLU A 103 7.14 -7.55 9.54
C GLU A 103 7.13 -6.02 9.38
N LEU A 104 6.13 -5.47 8.66
CA LEU A 104 6.01 -4.02 8.46
C LEU A 104 5.81 -3.28 9.78
N LYS A 105 5.05 -3.87 10.70
CA LYS A 105 4.83 -3.30 12.03
C LYS A 105 6.10 -3.32 12.86
N GLU A 106 6.81 -4.45 12.89
CA GLU A 106 8.06 -4.59 13.63
C GLU A 106 9.14 -3.64 13.14
N ASP A 107 9.31 -3.52 11.82
CA ASP A 107 10.28 -2.61 11.22
C ASP A 107 9.95 -1.15 11.55
N TYR A 108 8.67 -0.78 11.48
CA TYR A 108 8.24 0.56 11.88
C TYR A 108 8.50 0.82 13.37
N ASP A 109 8.10 -0.09 14.26
CA ASP A 109 8.29 0.06 15.69
C ASP A 109 9.79 0.23 16.01
N LYS A 110 10.66 -0.64 15.48
CA LYS A 110 12.14 -0.53 15.62
C LYS A 110 12.65 0.82 15.13
N SER A 111 12.16 1.30 13.98
CA SER A 111 12.59 2.59 13.42
C SER A 111 12.26 3.78 14.32
N VAL A 112 11.16 3.71 15.09
CA VAL A 112 10.79 4.77 16.04
C VAL A 112 11.66 4.68 17.30
N TRP A 113 11.91 3.47 17.83
CA TRP A 113 12.77 3.27 19.00
C TRP A 113 14.22 3.76 18.80
N MET A 114 14.73 3.72 17.57
CA MET A 114 16.09 4.23 17.26
C MET A 114 16.17 5.76 17.13
N GLN A 115 15.03 6.44 17.13
CA GLN A 115 14.92 7.91 17.01
C GLN A 115 14.57 8.60 18.33
N GLU A 116 14.31 7.83 19.39
CA GLU A 116 14.07 8.27 20.78
C GLU A 116 15.35 8.11 21.62
#